data_AF-A0A1Q5IJP3-F1
#
_entry.id   AF-A0A1Q5IJP3-F1
#
_cell.length_a   1.000
_cell.length_b   1.000
_cell.length_c   1.000
_cell.angle_alpha   90.00
_cell.angle_beta   90.00
_cell.angle_gamma   90.00
#
_symmetry.space_group_name_H-M   'P 1'
#
loop_
_entity.id
_entity.type
_entity.pdbx_description
1 polymer ?
#
loop_
_entity_poly.entity_id
_entity_poly.type
_entity_poly.pdbx_seq_one_letter_code
_entity_poly.pdbx_strand_id
1 'polypeptide(L)'
;MGHSRAYAVFRTTDAREAYARAWRLVGLLARVEAAMYVETVVRTVAEARRMVALLPGATVDHAETAFDPDTGACVPCPPDMATATDAAIQAELPLVVAADVPVGSVDEEFLRGLGDGPASMDWRGLWPEDPEAEGSPSAQYDGVQVVFHADEAQWTERTAHHTVFVHVRKPGDAARAAGLAALIGGEVLGDVQIGW
;
A
#
# COMPACT_ATOMS: atom_id res chain seq x y z
N MET A 1 -11.08 6.07 16.17
CA MET A 1 -10.68 5.65 14.82
C MET A 1 -10.58 4.13 14.83
N GLY A 2 -10.94 3.45 13.74
CA GLY A 2 -10.90 1.99 13.68
C GLY A 2 -10.34 1.54 12.35
N HIS A 3 -9.92 0.28 12.28
CA HIS A 3 -9.36 -0.29 11.07
C HIS A 3 -10.45 -0.86 10.15
N SER A 4 -10.19 -0.79 8.86
CA SER A 4 -10.88 -1.55 7.82
C SER A 4 -10.60 -3.05 7.95
N ARG A 5 -11.39 -3.86 7.24
CA ARG A 5 -11.15 -5.30 7.09
C ARG A 5 -10.62 -5.57 5.69
N ALA A 6 -9.42 -6.11 5.62
CA ALA A 6 -8.74 -6.43 4.38
C ALA A 6 -8.87 -7.92 4.07
N TYR A 7 -9.38 -8.24 2.88
CA TYR A 7 -9.46 -9.61 2.37
C TYR A 7 -8.47 -9.74 1.24
N ALA A 8 -7.49 -10.65 1.34
CA ALA A 8 -6.64 -10.98 0.22
C ALA A 8 -7.50 -11.66 -0.85
N VAL A 9 -7.49 -11.14 -2.08
CA VAL A 9 -8.35 -11.64 -3.17
C VAL A 9 -7.57 -12.17 -4.36
N PHE A 10 -6.26 -11.90 -4.41
CA PHE A 10 -5.37 -12.36 -5.45
C PHE A 10 -3.93 -12.31 -4.98
N ARG A 11 -3.12 -13.29 -5.38
CA ARG A 11 -1.68 -13.37 -5.06
C ARG A 11 -0.92 -13.88 -6.27
N THR A 12 0.22 -13.26 -6.56
CA THR A 12 1.10 -13.62 -7.69
C THR A 12 2.54 -13.23 -7.38
N THR A 13 3.50 -13.74 -8.14
CA THR A 13 4.89 -13.26 -8.13
C THR A 13 5.16 -12.22 -9.24
N ASP A 14 4.13 -11.84 -10.02
CA ASP A 14 4.21 -10.81 -11.06
C ASP A 14 3.59 -9.49 -10.56
N ALA A 15 4.44 -8.50 -10.27
CA ALA A 15 4.02 -7.17 -9.83
C ALA A 15 3.07 -6.48 -10.82
N ARG A 16 3.28 -6.66 -12.12
CA ARG A 16 2.44 -6.03 -13.16
C ARG A 16 1.07 -6.67 -13.18
N GLU A 17 0.99 -7.99 -13.01
CA GLU A 17 -0.30 -8.66 -12.90
C GLU A 17 -1.04 -8.23 -11.63
N ALA A 18 -0.37 -8.19 -10.47
CA ALA A 18 -0.98 -7.72 -9.23
C ALA A 18 -1.56 -6.31 -9.36
N TYR A 19 -0.77 -5.37 -9.91
CA TYR A 19 -1.22 -4.01 -10.17
C TYR A 19 -2.40 -3.97 -11.14
N ALA A 20 -2.35 -4.73 -12.25
CA ALA A 20 -3.44 -4.76 -13.22
C ALA A 20 -4.75 -5.30 -12.63
N ARG A 21 -4.69 -6.29 -11.72
CA ARG A 21 -5.85 -6.81 -11.00
C ARG A 21 -6.40 -5.81 -10.00
N ALA A 22 -5.53 -5.14 -9.24
CA ALA A 22 -5.92 -4.05 -8.35
C ALA A 22 -6.60 -2.91 -9.12
N TRP A 23 -6.05 -2.51 -10.26
CA TRP A 23 -6.63 -1.45 -11.10
C TRP A 23 -8.01 -1.82 -11.66
N ARG A 24 -8.24 -3.10 -11.99
CA ARG A 24 -9.58 -3.58 -12.34
C ARG A 24 -10.57 -3.43 -11.19
N LEU A 25 -10.18 -3.73 -9.95
CA LEU A 25 -11.01 -3.50 -8.76
C LEU A 25 -11.28 -2.01 -8.54
N VAL A 26 -10.28 -1.14 -8.73
CA VAL A 26 -10.46 0.32 -8.66
C VAL A 26 -11.54 0.78 -9.63
N GLY A 27 -11.58 0.22 -10.84
CA GLY A 27 -12.63 0.49 -11.83
C GLY A 27 -14.04 0.02 -11.44
N LEU A 28 -14.19 -0.80 -10.39
CA LEU A 28 -15.48 -1.24 -9.85
C LEU A 28 -15.99 -0.34 -8.71
N LEU A 29 -15.16 0.56 -8.17
CA LEU A 29 -15.60 1.53 -7.17
C LEU A 29 -16.61 2.50 -7.80
N ALA A 30 -17.75 2.71 -7.13
CA ALA A 30 -18.73 3.71 -7.54
C ALA A 30 -18.18 5.14 -7.40
N ARG A 31 -17.24 5.33 -6.46
CA ARG A 31 -16.47 6.55 -6.29
C ARG A 31 -15.07 6.20 -5.83
N VAL A 32 -14.05 6.77 -6.45
CA VAL A 32 -12.67 6.72 -5.96
C VAL A 32 -12.27 8.10 -5.45
N GLU A 33 -11.47 8.16 -4.40
CA GLU A 33 -10.85 9.42 -3.97
C GLU A 33 -9.87 9.93 -5.03
N ALA A 34 -9.62 11.24 -5.05
CA ALA A 34 -8.77 11.85 -6.08
C ALA A 34 -7.29 11.50 -5.92
N ALA A 35 -6.88 11.17 -4.69
CA ALA A 35 -5.53 10.74 -4.35
C ALA A 35 -5.53 9.27 -3.93
N MET A 36 -4.42 8.61 -4.20
CA MET A 36 -4.06 7.31 -3.65
C MET A 36 -2.84 7.47 -2.77
N TYR A 37 -2.78 6.70 -1.71
CA TYR A 37 -1.62 6.66 -0.84
C TYR A 37 -0.64 5.61 -1.37
N VAL A 38 0.64 5.97 -1.41
CA VAL A 38 1.72 5.10 -1.84
C VAL A 38 2.78 5.10 -0.77
N GLU A 39 3.29 3.92 -0.45
CA GLU A 39 4.31 3.73 0.56
C GLU A 39 5.31 2.67 0.08
N THR A 40 6.61 2.90 0.28
CA THR A 40 7.64 1.95 -0.16
C THR A 40 8.84 1.97 0.78
N VAL A 41 9.34 0.79 1.12
CA VAL A 41 10.59 0.62 1.88
C VAL A 41 11.75 0.57 0.90
N VAL A 42 12.63 1.56 0.98
CA VAL A 42 13.87 1.63 0.19
C VAL A 42 15.04 1.12 1.02
N ARG A 43 15.88 0.28 0.40
CA ARG A 43 16.99 -0.43 1.07
C ARG A 43 18.35 -0.06 0.51
N THR A 44 18.39 0.72 -0.56
CA THR A 44 19.61 1.24 -1.17
C THR A 44 19.49 2.74 -1.43
N VAL A 45 20.62 3.44 -1.47
CA VAL A 45 20.66 4.87 -1.84
C VAL A 45 20.03 5.11 -3.22
N ALA A 46 20.29 4.20 -4.17
CA ALA A 46 19.76 4.32 -5.52
C ALA A 46 18.22 4.22 -5.56
N GLU A 47 17.63 3.30 -4.79
CA GLU A 47 16.17 3.21 -4.62
C GLU A 47 15.61 4.47 -3.97
N ALA A 48 16.23 4.94 -2.88
CA ALA A 48 15.78 6.13 -2.16
C ALA A 48 15.76 7.38 -3.06
N ARG A 49 16.84 7.62 -3.82
CA ARG A 49 16.92 8.74 -4.78
C ARG A 49 15.88 8.61 -5.88
N ARG A 50 15.72 7.40 -6.44
CA ARG A 50 14.75 7.13 -7.49
C ARG A 50 13.34 7.39 -7.00
N MET A 51 12.98 6.90 -5.82
CA MET A 51 11.62 7.03 -5.31
C MET A 51 11.26 8.46 -4.95
N VAL A 52 12.17 9.21 -4.36
CA VAL A 52 11.97 10.65 -4.11
C VAL A 52 11.80 11.44 -5.42
N ALA A 53 12.51 11.04 -6.49
CA ALA A 53 12.34 11.67 -7.80
C ALA A 53 10.99 11.34 -8.45
N LEU A 54 10.48 10.12 -8.26
CA LEU A 54 9.18 9.66 -8.76
C LEU A 54 8.00 10.19 -7.95
N LEU A 55 8.22 10.52 -6.67
CA LEU A 55 7.22 11.04 -5.75
C LEU A 55 7.63 12.42 -5.20
N PRO A 56 7.54 13.50 -6.01
CA PRO A 56 7.85 14.84 -5.53
C PRO A 56 6.97 15.22 -4.34
N GLY A 57 7.60 15.62 -3.23
CA GLY A 57 6.90 15.96 -1.98
C GLY A 57 6.60 14.78 -1.07
N ALA A 58 7.14 13.58 -1.36
CA ALA A 58 7.06 12.46 -0.46
C ALA A 58 7.68 12.76 0.91
N THR A 59 7.06 12.23 1.95
CA THR A 59 7.67 12.14 3.27
C THR A 59 8.67 10.99 3.28
N VAL A 60 9.75 11.15 4.05
CA VAL A 60 10.78 10.14 4.20
C VAL A 60 11.02 9.95 5.69
N ASP A 61 10.83 8.72 6.16
CA ASP A 61 10.94 8.33 7.57
C ASP A 61 11.73 7.03 7.71
N HIS A 62 12.15 6.69 8.91
CA HIS A 62 12.77 5.38 9.19
C HIS A 62 11.73 4.27 9.10
N ALA A 63 12.09 3.13 8.51
CA ALA A 63 11.17 2.00 8.37
C ALA A 63 10.77 1.37 9.72
N GLU A 64 11.64 1.51 10.73
CA GLU A 64 11.33 1.19 12.12
C GLU A 64 11.53 2.45 12.96
N THR A 65 10.63 2.70 13.90
CA THR A 65 10.80 3.80 14.85
C THR A 65 12.06 3.55 15.67
N ALA A 66 13.12 4.26 15.34
CA ALA A 66 14.35 4.21 16.10
C ALA A 66 14.21 5.09 17.34
N PHE A 67 14.61 4.54 18.49
CA PHE A 67 14.71 5.28 19.74
C PHE A 67 16.17 5.37 20.14
N ASP A 68 16.60 6.56 20.52
CA ASP A 68 17.91 6.77 21.13
C ASP A 68 17.98 5.91 22.41
N PRO A 69 18.94 4.97 22.51
CA PRO A 69 18.96 4.00 23.60
C PRO A 69 19.28 4.63 24.96
N ASP A 70 19.91 5.82 24.97
CA ASP A 70 20.33 6.50 26.20
C ASP A 70 19.23 7.42 26.76
N THR A 71 18.44 8.03 25.86
CA THR A 71 17.41 9.03 26.22
C THR A 71 15.98 8.51 26.05
N GLY A 72 15.78 7.43 25.29
CA GLY A 72 14.47 6.93 24.90
C GLY A 72 13.70 7.86 23.97
N ALA A 73 14.35 8.92 23.45
CA ALA A 73 13.74 9.84 22.51
C ALA A 73 13.63 9.20 21.12
N CYS A 74 12.57 9.53 20.38
CA CYS A 74 12.48 9.15 18.97
C CYS A 74 13.63 9.82 18.20
N VAL A 75 14.37 9.02 17.43
CA VAL A 75 15.42 9.53 16.57
C VAL A 75 14.79 10.51 15.57
N PRO A 76 15.41 11.67 15.30
CA PRO A 76 14.88 12.65 14.36
C PRO A 76 14.69 12.05 12.97
N CYS A 77 13.77 12.63 12.19
CA CYS A 77 13.53 12.24 10.80
C CYS A 77 14.84 12.18 9.98
N PRO A 78 14.90 11.32 8.95
CA PRO A 78 16.01 11.22 8.02
C PRO A 78 16.45 12.57 7.44
N PRO A 79 17.71 12.70 6.99
CA PRO A 79 18.20 13.92 6.37
C PRO A 79 17.42 14.26 5.10
N ASP A 80 17.35 15.56 4.77
CA ASP A 80 16.70 16.03 3.55
C ASP A 80 17.30 15.35 2.32
N MET A 81 16.50 14.49 1.69
CA MET A 81 16.92 13.67 0.55
C MET A 81 17.32 14.48 -0.68
N ALA A 82 16.96 15.76 -0.78
CA ALA A 82 17.40 16.64 -1.86
C ALA A 82 18.86 17.07 -1.69
N THR A 83 19.35 17.17 -0.45
CA THR A 83 20.67 17.75 -0.13
C THR A 83 21.63 16.78 0.54
N ALA A 84 21.13 15.68 1.10
CA ALA A 84 21.93 14.64 1.74
C ALA A 84 22.95 14.04 0.77
N THR A 85 24.11 13.65 1.29
CA THR A 85 25.09 12.87 0.52
C THR A 85 24.68 11.40 0.50
N ASP A 86 25.19 10.63 -0.46
CA ASP A 86 24.90 9.20 -0.54
C ASP A 86 25.37 8.44 0.71
N ALA A 87 26.47 8.87 1.33
CA ALA A 87 26.95 8.29 2.59
C ALA A 87 26.01 8.59 3.76
N ALA A 88 25.42 9.78 3.81
CA ALA A 88 24.42 10.14 4.83
C ALA A 88 23.15 9.31 4.64
N ILE A 89 22.65 9.15 3.41
CA ILE A 89 21.48 8.31 3.13
C ILE A 89 21.78 6.86 3.50
N GLN A 90 22.95 6.34 3.12
CA GLN A 90 23.33 4.96 3.40
C GLN A 90 23.31 4.61 4.89
N ALA A 91 23.62 5.59 5.76
CA ALA A 91 23.62 5.40 7.21
C ALA A 91 22.22 5.26 7.82
N GLU A 92 21.19 5.73 7.11
CA GLU A 92 19.80 5.81 7.60
C GLU A 92 18.90 4.71 7.04
N LEU A 93 19.40 3.92 6.07
CA LEU A 93 18.64 2.82 5.47
C LEU A 93 18.37 1.69 6.50
N PRO A 94 17.21 1.02 6.44
CA PRO A 94 16.13 1.22 5.47
C PRO A 94 15.21 2.41 5.80
N LEU A 95 14.72 3.08 4.76
CA LEU A 95 13.80 4.21 4.86
C LEU A 95 12.45 3.86 4.26
N VAL A 96 11.39 4.52 4.73
CA VAL A 96 10.06 4.54 4.12
C VAL A 96 9.92 5.85 3.35
N VAL A 97 9.47 5.74 2.11
CA VAL A 97 9.07 6.89 1.28
C VAL A 97 7.58 6.79 1.05
N ALA A 98 6.84 7.84 1.43
CA ALA A 98 5.38 7.84 1.37
C ALA A 98 4.81 9.12 0.75
N ALA A 99 3.73 9.00 -0.01
CA ALA A 99 3.06 10.17 -0.59
C ALA A 99 1.59 9.89 -0.92
N ASP A 100 0.75 10.93 -0.78
CA ASP A 100 -0.54 11.00 -1.46
C ASP A 100 -0.32 11.54 -2.88
N VAL A 101 -0.63 10.72 -3.89
CA VAL A 101 -0.46 11.08 -5.30
C VAL A 101 -1.78 11.01 -6.05
N PRO A 102 -1.97 11.79 -7.13
CA PRO A 102 -3.18 11.71 -7.94
C PRO A 102 -3.41 10.30 -8.48
N VAL A 103 -4.65 9.81 -8.43
CA VAL A 103 -5.00 8.51 -9.01
C VAL A 103 -4.66 8.50 -10.51
N GLY A 104 -3.93 7.47 -10.95
CA GLY A 104 -3.46 7.34 -12.34
C GLY A 104 -2.16 8.06 -12.67
N SER A 105 -1.50 8.69 -11.69
CA SER A 105 -0.16 9.29 -11.88
C SER A 105 0.99 8.28 -11.80
N VAL A 106 0.76 7.11 -11.21
CA VAL A 106 1.71 6.00 -11.15
C VAL A 106 1.60 5.16 -12.43
N ASP A 107 2.75 4.88 -13.03
CA ASP A 107 2.88 4.17 -14.29
C ASP A 107 3.84 2.97 -14.20
N GLU A 108 4.21 2.41 -15.35
CA GLU A 108 5.17 1.31 -15.41
C GLU A 108 6.57 1.68 -14.89
N GLU A 109 6.96 2.96 -14.98
CA GLU A 109 8.27 3.41 -14.48
C GLU A 109 8.30 3.34 -12.96
N PHE A 110 7.21 3.72 -12.30
CA PHE A 110 7.06 3.54 -10.87
C PHE A 110 7.14 2.07 -10.47
N LEU A 111 6.39 1.19 -11.13
CA LEU A 111 6.41 -0.24 -10.82
C LEU A 111 7.80 -0.88 -11.03
N ARG A 112 8.55 -0.43 -12.03
CA ARG A 112 9.95 -0.84 -12.25
C ARG A 112 10.91 -0.21 -11.24
N GLY A 113 10.53 0.92 -10.67
CA GLY A 113 11.26 1.62 -9.61
C GLY A 113 11.12 0.95 -8.24
N LEU A 114 10.08 0.14 -8.05
CA LEU A 114 9.95 -0.72 -6.87
C LEU A 114 11.18 -1.62 -6.77
N GLY A 115 11.95 -1.40 -5.71
CA GLY A 115 13.10 -2.22 -5.37
C GLY A 115 12.68 -3.55 -4.72
N ASP A 116 13.60 -4.16 -4.01
CA ASP A 116 13.34 -5.44 -3.31
C ASP A 116 12.57 -5.26 -1.99
N GLY A 117 12.30 -4.03 -1.56
CA GLY A 117 11.57 -3.73 -0.33
C GLY A 117 10.05 -3.83 -0.50
N PRO A 118 9.31 -4.12 0.60
CA PRO A 118 7.86 -4.04 0.59
C PRO A 118 7.36 -2.67 0.12
N ALA A 119 6.21 -2.65 -0.54
CA ALA A 119 5.54 -1.42 -0.95
C ALA A 119 4.03 -1.63 -0.96
N SER A 120 3.26 -0.56 -0.75
CA SER A 120 1.81 -0.56 -0.84
C SER A 120 1.30 0.56 -1.75
N MET A 121 0.16 0.32 -2.36
CA MET A 121 -0.65 1.37 -2.98
C MET A 121 -2.10 1.18 -2.55
N ASP A 122 -2.70 2.26 -2.07
CA ASP A 122 -4.00 2.26 -1.43
C ASP A 122 -4.95 3.23 -2.14
N TRP A 123 -6.02 2.69 -2.72
CA TRP A 123 -7.11 3.44 -3.32
C TRP A 123 -8.32 3.39 -2.40
N ARG A 124 -8.66 4.54 -1.81
CA ARG A 124 -9.88 4.68 -1.01
C ARG A 124 -11.05 5.08 -1.89
N GLY A 125 -12.25 4.63 -1.52
CA GLY A 125 -13.43 4.87 -2.32
C GLY A 125 -14.70 4.25 -1.76
N LEU A 126 -15.76 4.24 -2.55
CA LEU A 126 -17.02 3.59 -2.20
C LEU A 126 -17.24 2.45 -3.16
N TRP A 127 -17.44 1.25 -2.61
CA TRP A 127 -18.06 0.18 -3.38
C TRP A 127 -19.50 0.57 -3.75
N PRO A 128 -20.01 0.12 -4.90
CA PRO A 128 -21.42 0.25 -5.23
C PRO A 128 -22.32 -0.25 -4.09
N GLU A 129 -23.51 0.33 -3.98
CA GLU A 129 -24.53 -0.22 -3.06
C GLU A 129 -24.83 -1.66 -3.47
N ASP A 130 -24.80 -2.54 -2.48
CA ASP A 130 -25.23 -3.92 -2.65
C ASP A 130 -26.45 -4.08 -1.74
N PRO A 131 -27.65 -4.29 -2.32
CA PRO A 131 -28.88 -4.43 -1.54
C PRO A 131 -28.87 -5.66 -0.62
N GLU A 132 -27.98 -6.63 -0.86
CA GLU A 132 -27.81 -7.82 -0.03
C GLU A 132 -26.74 -7.61 1.06
N ALA A 133 -25.92 -6.56 0.97
CA ALA A 133 -24.93 -6.23 1.98
C ALA A 133 -25.56 -5.44 3.14
N GLU A 134 -25.22 -5.82 4.38
CA GLU A 134 -25.69 -5.07 5.54
C GLU A 134 -25.00 -3.69 5.63
N GLY A 135 -25.74 -2.61 5.82
CA GLY A 135 -25.18 -1.29 6.10
C GLY A 135 -24.58 -0.53 4.90
N SER A 136 -24.21 0.73 5.14
CA SER A 136 -23.84 1.67 4.07
C SER A 136 -22.35 1.64 3.74
N PRO A 137 -21.96 1.80 2.46
CA PRO A 137 -20.57 1.98 2.04
C PRO A 137 -19.90 3.17 2.75
N SER A 138 -18.59 3.09 2.97
CA SER A 138 -17.84 4.15 3.65
C SER A 138 -16.44 4.32 3.08
N ALA A 139 -16.14 5.51 2.58
CA ALA A 139 -14.86 5.82 1.96
C ALA A 139 -13.66 5.71 2.90
N GLN A 140 -13.92 5.69 4.21
CA GLN A 140 -12.90 5.44 5.22
C GLN A 140 -12.44 3.98 5.28
N TYR A 141 -13.31 3.03 4.94
CA TYR A 141 -13.06 1.59 5.14
C TYR A 141 -13.09 0.80 3.84
N ASP A 142 -13.67 1.35 2.78
CA ASP A 142 -13.80 0.71 1.49
C ASP A 142 -12.68 1.18 0.58
N GLY A 143 -12.12 0.23 -0.17
CA GLY A 143 -11.03 0.53 -1.07
C GLY A 143 -10.30 -0.71 -1.55
N VAL A 144 -9.24 -0.47 -2.30
CA VAL A 144 -8.36 -1.48 -2.85
C VAL A 144 -6.96 -1.20 -2.34
N GLN A 145 -6.25 -2.24 -1.97
CA GLN A 145 -4.83 -2.17 -1.68
C GLN A 145 -4.10 -3.18 -2.56
N VAL A 146 -2.93 -2.82 -3.07
CA VAL A 146 -1.95 -3.80 -3.54
C VAL A 146 -0.71 -3.67 -2.68
N VAL A 147 -0.23 -4.80 -2.17
CA VAL A 147 1.02 -4.89 -1.44
C VAL A 147 2.01 -5.69 -2.28
N PHE A 148 3.17 -5.10 -2.53
CA PHE A 148 4.27 -5.75 -3.22
C PHE A 148 5.24 -6.33 -2.20
N HIS A 149 5.76 -7.53 -2.48
CA HIS A 149 6.69 -8.26 -1.62
C HIS A 149 6.14 -8.56 -0.22
N ALA A 150 4.83 -8.80 -0.09
CA ALA A 150 4.23 -9.28 1.14
C ALA A 150 2.91 -10.05 0.92
N ASP A 151 2.58 -10.88 1.90
CA ASP A 151 1.36 -11.70 1.93
C ASP A 151 0.24 -11.07 2.78
N GLU A 152 0.58 -10.04 3.57
CA GLU A 152 -0.30 -9.38 4.55
C GLU A 152 -0.53 -7.90 4.24
N ALA A 153 -1.71 -7.38 4.58
CA ALA A 153 -2.11 -5.99 4.39
C ALA A 153 -1.26 -5.01 5.22
N GLN A 154 -0.76 -5.47 6.38
CA GLN A 154 0.17 -4.74 7.24
C GLN A 154 1.64 -5.01 6.90
N TRP A 155 1.90 -5.70 5.77
CA TRP A 155 3.22 -5.81 5.12
C TRP A 155 4.39 -6.10 6.09
N THR A 156 4.11 -6.93 7.11
CA THR A 156 4.96 -7.24 8.26
C THR A 156 6.20 -8.07 7.89
N GLU A 157 6.03 -9.03 6.99
CA GLU A 157 7.07 -9.91 6.50
C GLU A 157 7.23 -9.81 4.98
N ARG A 158 8.49 -9.75 4.54
CA ARG A 158 8.83 -9.73 3.12
C ARG A 158 8.64 -11.11 2.50
N THR A 159 7.87 -11.19 1.43
CA THR A 159 7.69 -12.41 0.63
C THR A 159 8.04 -12.18 -0.85
N ALA A 160 8.05 -13.25 -1.64
CA ALA A 160 8.20 -13.15 -3.09
C ALA A 160 6.89 -12.75 -3.79
N HIS A 161 5.79 -12.64 -3.05
CA HIS A 161 4.47 -12.41 -3.63
C HIS A 161 4.07 -10.94 -3.59
N HIS A 162 3.13 -10.62 -4.46
CA HIS A 162 2.38 -9.38 -4.48
C HIS A 162 0.91 -9.75 -4.28
N THR A 163 0.29 -9.16 -3.27
CA THR A 163 -1.06 -9.53 -2.82
C THR A 163 -2.00 -8.35 -3.01
N VAL A 164 -3.15 -8.60 -3.63
CA VAL A 164 -4.22 -7.62 -3.81
C VAL A 164 -5.25 -7.84 -2.73
N PHE A 165 -5.65 -6.76 -2.07
CA PHE A 165 -6.65 -6.76 -1.02
C PHE A 165 -7.86 -5.92 -1.39
N VAL A 166 -9.02 -6.42 -0.97
CA VAL A 166 -10.27 -5.65 -0.94
C VAL A 166 -10.49 -5.23 0.50
N HIS A 167 -10.59 -3.92 0.70
CA HIS A 167 -10.99 -3.34 1.96
C HIS A 167 -12.50 -3.13 1.95
N VAL A 168 -13.15 -3.61 2.99
CA VAL A 168 -14.57 -3.39 3.24
C VAL A 168 -14.78 -2.86 4.65
N ARG A 169 -15.98 -2.31 4.87
CA ARG A 169 -16.52 -1.85 6.16
C ARG A 169 -15.99 -2.59 7.39
N LYS A 170 -15.85 -1.86 8.49
CA LYS A 170 -15.34 -2.31 9.79
C LYS A 170 -15.82 -3.69 10.32
N PRO A 171 -17.11 -4.11 10.19
CA PRO A 171 -17.52 -5.46 10.60
C PRO A 171 -17.02 -6.58 9.68
N GLY A 172 -16.51 -6.24 8.49
CA GLY A 172 -16.21 -7.18 7.41
C GLY A 172 -17.41 -7.42 6.52
N ASP A 173 -17.15 -7.94 5.32
CA ASP A 173 -18.17 -8.36 4.36
C ASP A 173 -17.58 -9.41 3.41
N ALA A 174 -17.53 -10.66 3.88
CA ALA A 174 -16.89 -11.75 3.15
C ALA A 174 -17.61 -12.07 1.83
N ALA A 175 -18.93 -11.93 1.79
CA ALA A 175 -19.71 -12.17 0.58
C ALA A 175 -19.38 -11.14 -0.50
N ARG A 176 -19.34 -9.86 -0.14
CA ARG A 176 -18.90 -8.79 -1.04
C ARG A 176 -17.47 -8.98 -1.50
N ALA A 177 -16.54 -9.30 -0.59
CA ALA A 177 -15.13 -9.55 -0.94
C ALA A 177 -15.00 -10.71 -1.93
N ALA A 178 -15.73 -11.81 -1.74
CA ALA A 178 -15.75 -12.94 -2.66
C ALA A 178 -16.34 -12.58 -4.04
N GLY A 179 -17.42 -11.79 -4.08
CA GLY A 179 -17.99 -11.29 -5.34
C GLY A 179 -17.00 -10.42 -6.12
N LEU A 180 -16.32 -9.50 -5.44
CA LEU A 180 -15.29 -8.64 -6.04
C LEU A 180 -14.07 -9.44 -6.51
N ALA A 181 -13.63 -10.44 -5.73
CA ALA A 181 -12.55 -11.35 -6.12
C ALA A 181 -12.89 -12.10 -7.41
N ALA A 182 -14.10 -12.64 -7.53
CA ALA A 182 -14.54 -13.36 -8.72
C ALA A 182 -14.53 -12.49 -9.98
N LEU A 183 -14.88 -11.20 -9.87
CA LEU A 183 -14.87 -10.25 -11.00
C LEU A 183 -13.46 -9.99 -11.56
N ILE A 184 -12.42 -10.19 -10.76
CA ILE A 184 -11.03 -10.13 -11.21
C ILE A 184 -10.42 -11.52 -11.43
N GLY A 185 -11.20 -12.59 -11.43
CA GLY A 185 -10.72 -13.96 -11.61
C GLY A 185 -9.83 -14.45 -10.46
N GLY A 186 -10.05 -13.91 -9.26
CA GLY A 186 -9.43 -14.36 -8.01
C GLY A 186 -10.46 -14.99 -7.07
N GLU A 187 -10.02 -15.24 -5.84
CA GLU A 187 -10.83 -15.77 -4.74
C GLU A 187 -10.33 -15.20 -3.42
N VAL A 188 -11.14 -15.25 -2.36
CA VAL A 188 -10.68 -14.82 -1.03
C VAL A 188 -9.66 -15.84 -0.50
N LEU A 189 -8.48 -15.34 -0.14
CA LEU A 189 -7.33 -16.12 0.32
C LEU A 189 -7.17 -15.96 1.84
N GLY A 190 -7.27 -17.07 2.56
CA GLY A 190 -7.04 -17.11 4.00
C GLY A 190 -8.06 -16.31 4.82
N ASP A 191 -7.66 -15.94 6.04
CA ASP A 191 -8.51 -15.22 6.99
C ASP A 191 -8.51 -13.70 6.74
N VAL A 192 -9.57 -13.04 7.24
CA VAL A 192 -9.68 -11.57 7.20
C VAL A 192 -8.57 -10.91 8.03
N GLN A 193 -7.97 -9.87 7.45
CA GLN A 193 -6.86 -9.14 8.05
C GLN A 193 -7.29 -7.75 8.53
N ILE A 194 -6.46 -7.14 9.36
CA ILE A 194 -6.59 -5.73 9.77
C ILE A 194 -6.04 -4.87 8.63
N GLY A 195 -6.88 -4.03 8.03
CA GLY A 195 -6.45 -3.05 7.02
C GLY A 195 -6.05 -1.71 7.65
N TRP A 196 -6.08 -0.63 6.88
CA TRP A 196 -5.88 0.75 7.35
C TRP A 196 -6.77 1.09 8.53
#